data_AF-A0A076NMV2-F1
#
_entry.id   AF-A0A076NMV2-F1
#
_cell.length_a   1.000
_cell.length_b   1.000
_cell.length_c   1.000
_cell.angle_alpha   90.00
_cell.angle_beta   90.00
_cell.angle_gamma   90.00
#
_symmetry.space_group_name_H-M   'P 1'
#
loop_
_entity.id
_entity.type
_entity.pdbx_description
1 polymer ?
#
loop_
_entity_poly.entity_id
_entity_poly.type
_entity_poly.pdbx_seq_one_letter_code
_entity_poly.pdbx_strand_id
1 'polypeptide(L)'
;MISHEQVQAALSARIDGEAPGLEDSLIDAHLASCAECTAFWERSLALSEKVRFAEVDGGMAPPGDLSKVILAGVDEKWRKLAQRRLVTLAIGRIILVIAALVWAWWAVQPLLGTDASDGLMTSTAAVRFGVALALGVSAWRPRQIPGVLLIVGTMFTFTAGFAVRDWVLSIGEFVPSIVFIPLFTLLGLVWTWVADRGIEIRRAWHLLDANPS
;
A
#
# COMPACT_ATOMS: atom_id res chain seq x y z
N MET A 1 -32.30 -1.67 -53.54
CA MET A 1 -33.36 -2.46 -52.87
C MET A 1 -32.67 -3.26 -51.80
N ILE A 2 -32.97 -3.01 -50.53
CA ILE A 2 -32.38 -3.77 -49.42
C ILE A 2 -33.02 -5.16 -49.45
N SER A 3 -32.20 -6.21 -49.40
CA SER A 3 -32.70 -7.58 -49.38
C SER A 3 -33.20 -7.96 -47.98
N HIS A 4 -34.15 -8.89 -47.90
CA HIS A 4 -34.68 -9.36 -46.61
C HIS A 4 -33.58 -10.00 -45.75
N GLU A 5 -32.61 -10.70 -46.35
CA GLU A 5 -31.46 -11.30 -45.65
C GLU A 5 -30.61 -10.26 -44.92
N GLN A 6 -30.36 -9.11 -45.55
CA GLN A 6 -29.57 -8.02 -44.94
C GLN A 6 -30.29 -7.41 -43.74
N VAL A 7 -31.62 -7.25 -43.82
CA VAL A 7 -32.42 -6.72 -42.70
C VAL A 7 -32.50 -7.74 -41.57
N GLN A 8 -32.68 -9.03 -41.87
CA GLN A 8 -32.70 -10.10 -40.85
C GLN A 8 -31.35 -10.23 -40.13
N ALA A 9 -30.22 -10.11 -40.84
CA ALA A 9 -28.89 -10.12 -40.24
C ALA A 9 -28.67 -8.91 -39.31
N ALA A 10 -29.09 -7.71 -39.73
CA ALA A 10 -28.99 -6.52 -38.91
C ALA A 10 -29.87 -6.61 -37.64
N LEU A 11 -31.08 -7.20 -37.75
CA LEU A 11 -31.95 -7.46 -36.61
C LEU A 11 -31.35 -8.48 -35.63
N SER A 12 -30.67 -9.53 -36.13
CA SER A 12 -29.97 -10.49 -35.28
C SER A 12 -28.83 -9.81 -34.51
N ALA A 13 -27.98 -9.04 -35.20
CA ALA A 13 -26.88 -8.31 -34.58
C ALA A 13 -27.37 -7.36 -33.47
N ARG A 14 -28.54 -6.73 -33.67
CA ARG A 14 -29.18 -5.87 -32.67
C ARG A 14 -29.65 -6.64 -31.43
N ILE A 15 -30.06 -7.91 -31.55
CA ILE A 15 -30.41 -8.77 -30.40
C ILE A 15 -29.15 -9.13 -29.60
N ASP A 16 -28.03 -9.37 -30.28
CA ASP A 16 -26.75 -9.77 -29.66
C ASP A 16 -25.93 -8.58 -29.12
N GLY A 17 -26.38 -7.34 -29.36
CA GLY A 17 -25.69 -6.11 -28.94
C GLY A 17 -24.51 -5.72 -29.83
N GLU A 18 -24.40 -6.32 -31.02
CA GLU A 18 -23.39 -6.01 -32.03
C GLU A 18 -23.86 -4.87 -32.96
N ALA A 19 -22.92 -4.31 -33.73
CA ALA A 19 -23.23 -3.24 -34.67
C ALA A 19 -24.04 -3.77 -35.88
N PRO A 20 -25.24 -3.25 -36.17
CA PRO A 20 -26.15 -3.82 -37.18
C PRO A 20 -25.70 -3.64 -38.64
N GLY A 21 -24.64 -2.85 -38.91
CA GLY A 21 -24.07 -2.64 -40.25
C GLY A 21 -24.95 -1.86 -41.24
N LEU A 22 -26.23 -1.67 -40.91
CA LEU A 22 -27.22 -0.84 -41.60
C LEU A 22 -27.67 0.29 -40.69
N GLU A 23 -28.15 1.39 -41.27
CA GLU A 23 -28.70 2.50 -40.51
C GLU A 23 -30.04 2.13 -39.88
N ASP A 24 -30.21 2.41 -38.58
CA ASP A 24 -31.42 2.05 -37.82
C ASP A 24 -32.71 2.59 -38.47
N SER A 25 -32.65 3.78 -39.07
CA SER A 25 -33.78 4.41 -39.78
C SER A 25 -34.28 3.59 -40.97
N LEU A 26 -33.37 2.92 -41.69
CA LEU A 26 -33.68 2.06 -42.83
C LEU A 26 -34.25 0.71 -42.38
N ILE A 27 -33.74 0.17 -41.28
CA ILE A 27 -34.21 -1.07 -40.67
C ILE A 27 -35.66 -0.88 -40.19
N ASP A 28 -35.93 0.19 -39.45
CA ASP A 28 -37.26 0.48 -38.89
C ASP A 28 -38.30 0.76 -40.00
N ALA A 29 -37.91 1.47 -41.06
CA ALA A 29 -38.78 1.72 -42.22
C ALA A 29 -39.12 0.42 -42.99
N HIS A 30 -38.17 -0.50 -43.13
CA HIS A 30 -38.41 -1.79 -43.76
C HIS A 30 -39.27 -2.71 -42.87
N LEU A 31 -39.01 -2.73 -41.55
CA LEU A 31 -39.82 -3.46 -40.57
C LEU A 31 -41.29 -3.02 -40.56
N ALA A 32 -41.56 -1.72 -40.73
CA ALA A 32 -42.92 -1.18 -40.76
C ALA A 32 -43.72 -1.57 -42.03
N SER A 33 -43.03 -1.96 -43.10
CA SER A 33 -43.63 -2.23 -44.41
C SER A 33 -43.60 -3.69 -44.84
N CYS A 34 -42.73 -4.51 -44.24
CA CYS A 34 -42.51 -5.91 -44.64
C CYS A 34 -42.96 -6.91 -43.56
N ALA A 35 -44.10 -7.57 -43.80
CA ALA A 35 -44.67 -8.56 -42.89
C ALA A 35 -43.75 -9.78 -42.61
N GLU A 36 -42.89 -10.13 -43.57
CA GLU A 36 -41.93 -11.24 -43.39
C GLU A 36 -40.85 -10.89 -42.35
N CYS A 37 -40.29 -9.69 -42.42
CA CYS A 37 -39.30 -9.21 -41.47
C CYS A 37 -39.89 -8.98 -40.07
N THR A 38 -41.15 -8.53 -39.98
CA THR A 38 -41.89 -8.46 -38.70
C THR A 38 -42.06 -9.86 -38.07
N ALA A 39 -42.48 -10.85 -38.86
CA ALA A 39 -42.65 -12.22 -38.40
C ALA A 39 -41.31 -12.90 -38.03
N PHE A 40 -40.21 -12.54 -38.67
CA PHE A 40 -38.86 -12.97 -38.27
C PHE A 40 -38.49 -12.36 -36.91
N TRP A 41 -38.65 -11.03 -36.76
CA TRP A 41 -38.33 -10.32 -35.52
C TRP A 41 -39.07 -10.87 -34.30
N GLU A 42 -40.38 -11.08 -34.40
CA GLU A 42 -41.19 -11.63 -33.32
C GLU A 42 -40.75 -13.06 -32.93
N ARG A 43 -40.43 -13.90 -33.91
CA ARG A 43 -39.91 -15.27 -33.65
C ARG A 43 -38.56 -15.23 -32.96
N SER A 44 -37.66 -14.35 -33.38
CA SER A 44 -36.33 -14.20 -32.78
C SER A 44 -36.40 -13.69 -31.35
N LEU A 45 -37.29 -12.72 -31.06
CA LEU A 45 -37.55 -12.26 -29.70
C LEU A 45 -38.15 -13.36 -28.80
N ALA A 46 -39.15 -14.09 -29.31
CA ALA A 46 -39.76 -15.19 -28.57
C ALA A 46 -38.78 -16.34 -28.30
N LEU A 47 -37.83 -16.60 -29.21
CA LEU A 47 -36.76 -17.57 -29.01
C LEU A 47 -35.75 -17.09 -27.96
N SER A 48 -35.29 -15.85 -28.06
CA SER A 48 -34.36 -15.24 -27.09
C SER A 48 -34.94 -15.25 -25.68
N GLU A 49 -36.23 -14.94 -25.53
CA GLU A 49 -36.95 -15.04 -24.26
C GLU A 49 -36.98 -16.47 -23.71
N LYS A 50 -37.31 -17.45 -24.56
CA LYS A 50 -37.33 -18.88 -24.16
C LYS A 50 -35.95 -19.39 -23.77
N VAL A 51 -34.88 -18.97 -24.45
CA VAL A 51 -33.50 -19.35 -24.10
C VAL A 51 -33.08 -18.71 -22.77
N ARG A 52 -33.38 -17.41 -22.59
CA ARG A 52 -33.11 -16.68 -21.35
C ARG A 52 -33.83 -17.29 -20.14
N PHE A 53 -35.04 -17.83 -20.31
CA PHE A 53 -35.77 -18.52 -19.24
C PHE A 53 -35.41 -20.01 -19.09
N ALA A 54 -34.98 -20.68 -20.16
CA ALA A 54 -34.46 -22.05 -20.07
C ALA A 54 -33.18 -22.13 -19.22
N GLU A 55 -32.40 -21.06 -19.15
CA GLU A 55 -31.27 -20.92 -18.20
C GLU A 55 -31.71 -20.80 -16.72
N VAL A 56 -32.95 -20.41 -16.45
CA VAL A 56 -33.47 -20.22 -15.08
C VAL A 56 -33.92 -21.54 -14.44
N ASP A 57 -34.50 -22.46 -15.22
CA ASP A 57 -34.94 -23.78 -14.74
C ASP A 57 -33.86 -24.88 -14.87
N GLY A 58 -32.71 -24.56 -15.48
CA GLY A 58 -31.63 -25.50 -15.77
C GLY A 58 -30.24 -24.99 -15.40
N GLY A 59 -29.88 -25.06 -14.11
CA GLY A 59 -28.49 -25.23 -13.65
C GLY A 59 -27.45 -24.11 -13.92
N MET A 60 -27.81 -22.98 -14.55
CA MET A 60 -26.86 -21.94 -14.92
C MET A 60 -27.31 -20.51 -14.58
N ALA A 61 -28.25 -20.34 -13.64
CA ALA A 61 -28.35 -19.07 -12.92
C ALA A 61 -27.03 -18.84 -12.17
N PRO A 62 -26.30 -17.73 -12.38
CA PRO A 62 -25.11 -17.45 -11.60
C PRO A 62 -25.52 -17.45 -10.13
N PRO A 63 -24.97 -18.34 -9.28
CA PRO A 63 -25.31 -18.33 -7.87
C PRO A 63 -25.07 -16.93 -7.31
N GLY A 64 -26.03 -16.43 -6.55
CA GLY A 64 -25.96 -15.09 -5.96
C GLY A 64 -24.65 -14.89 -5.21
N ASP A 65 -24.03 -13.73 -5.47
CA ASP A 65 -22.83 -13.20 -4.82
C ASP A 65 -21.49 -13.90 -5.14
N LEU A 66 -21.30 -14.32 -6.40
CA LEU A 66 -19.97 -14.64 -6.95
C LEU A 66 -18.98 -13.47 -6.91
N SER A 67 -19.48 -12.24 -6.79
CA SER A 67 -18.69 -11.03 -6.56
C SER A 67 -17.76 -11.18 -5.36
N LYS A 68 -18.24 -11.72 -4.24
CA LYS A 68 -17.42 -11.97 -3.04
C LYS A 68 -16.36 -13.04 -3.26
N VAL A 69 -16.67 -14.08 -4.03
CA VAL A 69 -15.75 -15.20 -4.31
C VAL A 69 -14.66 -14.77 -5.29
N ILE A 70 -15.02 -14.01 -6.32
CA ILE A 70 -14.08 -13.43 -7.28
C ILE A 70 -13.20 -12.38 -6.60
N LEU A 71 -13.77 -11.49 -5.79
CA LEU A 71 -12.99 -10.53 -4.99
C LEU A 71 -12.08 -11.25 -3.98
N ALA A 72 -12.55 -12.31 -3.31
CA ALA A 72 -11.73 -13.11 -2.40
C ALA A 72 -10.56 -13.81 -3.12
N GLY A 73 -10.75 -14.25 -4.37
CA GLY A 73 -9.72 -14.89 -5.18
C GLY A 73 -8.66 -13.91 -5.70
N VAL A 74 -9.03 -12.66 -6.00
CA VAL A 74 -8.11 -11.63 -6.52
C VAL A 74 -7.38 -10.88 -5.38
N ASP A 75 -7.97 -10.79 -4.18
CA ASP A 75 -7.41 -10.03 -3.05
C ASP A 75 -6.34 -10.74 -2.21
N GLU A 76 -6.19 -12.07 -2.29
CA GLU A 76 -5.34 -12.82 -1.34
C GLU A 76 -3.88 -12.33 -1.33
N LYS A 77 -3.32 -12.00 -2.51
CA LYS A 77 -1.94 -11.52 -2.64
C LYS A 77 -1.78 -10.09 -2.14
N TRP A 78 -2.69 -9.20 -2.51
CA TRP A 78 -2.68 -7.78 -2.09
C TRP A 78 -2.97 -7.64 -0.59
N ARG A 79 -3.89 -8.45 -0.06
CA ARG A 79 -4.21 -8.54 1.38
C ARG A 79 -3.03 -9.05 2.18
N LYS A 80 -2.32 -10.10 1.73
CA LYS A 80 -1.10 -10.57 2.39
C LYS A 80 0.01 -9.51 2.41
N LEU A 81 0.16 -8.74 1.33
CA LEU A 81 1.13 -7.65 1.26
C LEU A 81 0.75 -6.49 2.20
N ALA A 82 -0.52 -6.11 2.22
CA ALA A 82 -1.07 -5.08 3.11
C ALA A 82 -0.99 -5.49 4.59
N GLN A 83 -1.30 -6.74 4.91
CA GLN A 83 -1.23 -7.29 6.27
C GLN A 83 0.22 -7.39 6.75
N ARG A 84 1.16 -7.84 5.89
CA ARG A 84 2.59 -7.81 6.19
C ARG A 84 3.07 -6.38 6.49
N ARG A 85 2.60 -5.38 5.74
CA ARG A 85 2.91 -3.96 5.98
C ARG A 85 2.42 -3.49 7.35
N LEU A 86 1.17 -3.80 7.70
CA LEU A 86 0.62 -3.42 9.00
C LEU A 86 1.42 -4.06 10.14
N VAL A 87 1.81 -5.33 9.99
CA VAL A 87 2.63 -6.05 10.97
C VAL A 87 4.04 -5.45 11.06
N THR A 88 4.73 -5.19 9.93
CA THR A 88 6.08 -4.62 9.96
C THR A 88 6.10 -3.20 10.52
N LEU A 89 5.09 -2.38 10.23
CA LEU A 89 4.92 -1.06 10.82
C LEU A 89 4.60 -1.13 12.32
N ALA A 90 3.75 -2.06 12.74
CA ALA A 90 3.45 -2.27 14.16
C ALA A 90 4.71 -2.68 14.94
N ILE A 91 5.49 -3.62 14.40
CA ILE A 91 6.79 -4.03 14.97
C ILE A 91 7.73 -2.83 15.03
N GLY A 92 7.81 -2.05 13.95
CA GLY A 92 8.62 -0.84 13.92
C GLY A 92 8.25 0.16 15.01
N ARG A 93 6.96 0.41 15.22
CA ARG A 93 6.48 1.31 16.30
C ARG A 93 6.85 0.78 17.68
N ILE A 94 6.70 -0.52 17.91
CA ILE A 94 7.09 -1.15 19.18
C ILE A 94 8.60 -0.96 19.42
N ILE A 95 9.43 -1.18 18.40
CA ILE A 95 10.88 -0.96 18.48
C ILE A 95 11.19 0.50 18.84
N LEU A 96 10.54 1.48 18.21
CA LEU A 96 10.75 2.90 18.49
C LEU A 96 10.31 3.28 19.91
N VAL A 97 9.20 2.72 20.40
CA VAL A 97 8.73 2.94 21.79
C VAL A 97 9.72 2.35 22.78
N ILE A 98 10.20 1.14 22.56
CA ILE A 98 11.22 0.52 23.42
C ILE A 98 12.50 1.36 23.41
N ALA A 99 12.96 1.79 22.24
CA ALA A 99 14.12 2.66 22.13
C ALA A 99 13.91 3.98 22.88
N ALA A 100 12.74 4.61 22.76
CA ALA A 100 12.40 5.83 23.50
C ALA A 100 12.49 5.62 25.02
N LEU A 101 11.99 4.49 25.53
CA LEU A 101 12.08 4.14 26.96
C LEU A 101 13.52 3.93 27.41
N VAL A 102 14.34 3.24 26.60
CA VAL A 102 15.77 3.06 26.88
C VAL A 102 16.51 4.40 26.93
N TRP A 103 16.23 5.30 25.98
CA TRP A 103 16.80 6.65 25.97
C TRP A 103 16.35 7.49 27.16
N ALA A 104 15.06 7.43 27.52
CA ALA A 104 14.51 8.14 28.68
C ALA A 104 15.14 7.64 29.99
N TRP A 105 15.24 6.32 30.14
CA TRP A 105 15.93 5.72 31.28
C TRP A 105 17.39 6.17 31.35
N TRP A 106 18.11 6.10 30.24
CA TRP A 106 19.52 6.51 30.17
C TRP A 106 19.74 8.02 30.39
N ALA A 107 18.75 8.84 30.07
CA ALA A 107 18.75 10.27 30.39
C ALA A 107 18.55 10.53 31.89
N VAL A 108 17.71 9.73 32.56
CA VAL A 108 17.32 9.94 33.96
C VAL A 108 18.34 9.36 34.95
N GLN A 109 19.03 8.26 34.60
CA GLN A 109 20.00 7.61 35.49
C GLN A 109 21.02 8.57 36.14
N PRO A 110 21.68 9.50 35.41
CA PRO A 110 22.64 10.43 36.01
C PRO A 110 22.00 11.46 36.97
N LEU A 111 20.72 11.79 36.78
CA LEU A 111 19.99 12.76 37.60
C LEU A 111 19.56 12.20 38.96
N LEU A 112 19.51 10.87 39.09
CA LEU A 112 19.17 10.20 40.35
C LEU A 112 20.41 9.93 41.22
N GLY A 113 21.60 10.07 40.66
CA GLY A 113 22.87 9.90 41.36
C GLY A 113 23.40 11.20 41.97
N THR A 114 24.58 11.13 42.57
CA THR A 114 25.32 12.30 43.09
C THR A 114 25.75 13.29 41.99
N ASP A 115 25.65 12.88 40.73
CA ASP A 115 26.16 13.62 39.58
C ASP A 115 25.16 14.68 39.06
N ALA A 116 23.98 14.79 39.68
CA ALA A 116 22.94 15.74 39.29
C ALA A 116 23.36 17.21 39.44
N SER A 117 24.34 17.51 40.30
CA SER A 117 24.89 18.86 40.45
C SER A 117 25.88 19.24 39.35
N ASP A 118 26.32 18.30 38.50
CA ASP A 118 27.18 18.60 37.36
C ASP A 118 26.32 19.14 36.19
N GLY A 119 26.57 20.40 35.81
CA GLY A 119 25.90 21.06 34.69
C GLY A 119 26.12 20.36 33.35
N LEU A 120 27.26 19.69 33.17
CA LEU A 120 27.56 18.92 31.96
C LEU A 120 26.69 17.65 31.88
N MET A 121 26.51 16.97 33.01
CA MET A 121 25.64 15.78 33.09
C MET A 121 24.18 16.15 32.89
N THR A 122 23.73 17.26 33.47
CA THR A 122 22.37 17.78 33.28
C THR A 122 22.11 18.13 31.81
N SER A 123 23.05 18.79 31.15
CA SER A 123 22.96 19.13 29.72
C SER A 123 22.92 17.88 28.84
N THR A 124 23.74 16.87 29.15
CA THR A 124 23.77 15.59 28.43
C THR A 124 22.45 14.81 28.61
N ALA A 125 21.91 14.81 29.83
CA ALA A 125 20.60 14.22 30.13
C ALA A 125 19.47 14.89 29.33
N ALA A 126 19.48 16.22 29.22
CA ALA A 126 18.50 16.96 28.43
C ALA A 126 18.53 16.55 26.95
N VAL A 127 19.71 16.41 26.34
CA VAL A 127 19.85 15.95 24.95
C VAL A 127 19.33 14.52 24.78
N ARG A 128 19.71 13.60 25.68
CA ARG A 128 19.22 12.20 25.65
C ARG A 128 17.70 12.12 25.79
N PHE A 129 17.12 12.93 26.66
CA PHE A 129 15.67 13.02 26.83
C PHE A 129 14.98 13.61 25.59
N GLY A 130 15.58 14.62 24.96
CA GLY A 130 15.11 15.15 23.68
C GLY A 130 15.05 14.09 22.58
N VAL A 131 16.07 13.22 22.49
CA VAL A 131 16.06 12.07 21.57
C VAL A 131 14.95 11.08 21.92
N ALA A 132 14.74 10.77 23.21
CA ALA A 132 13.65 9.91 23.66
C ALA A 132 12.27 10.43 23.20
N LEU A 133 12.02 11.73 23.36
CA LEU A 133 10.79 12.37 22.90
C LEU A 133 10.66 12.34 21.38
N ALA A 134 11.74 12.61 20.64
CA ALA A 134 11.74 12.56 19.18
C ALA A 134 11.39 11.14 18.65
N LEU A 135 11.88 10.09 19.32
CA LEU A 135 11.54 8.69 19.01
C LEU A 135 10.07 8.39 19.33
N GLY A 136 9.56 8.86 20.48
CA GLY A 136 8.14 8.71 20.85
C GLY A 136 7.21 9.39 19.84
N VAL A 137 7.54 10.61 19.42
CA VAL A 137 6.77 11.32 18.37
C VAL A 137 6.88 10.61 17.03
N SER A 138 8.05 10.08 16.68
CA SER A 138 8.26 9.30 15.44
C SER A 138 7.44 8.00 15.43
N ALA A 139 7.23 7.37 16.59
CA ALA A 139 6.37 6.21 16.73
C ALA A 139 4.89 6.53 16.43
N TRP A 140 4.40 7.70 16.88
CA TRP A 140 3.05 8.17 16.56
C TRP A 140 2.91 8.72 15.12
N ARG A 141 3.95 9.39 14.60
CA ARG A 141 3.96 10.01 13.27
C ARG A 141 5.21 9.62 12.49
N PRO A 142 5.19 8.47 11.77
CA PRO A 142 6.32 7.97 10.97
C PRO A 142 6.83 8.95 9.92
N ARG A 143 5.99 9.91 9.49
CA ARG A 143 6.36 10.98 8.54
C ARG A 143 7.57 11.82 8.99
N GLN A 144 7.86 11.86 10.29
CA GLN A 144 8.98 12.63 10.85
C GLN A 144 10.31 11.85 10.93
N ILE A 145 10.30 10.54 10.64
CA ILE A 145 11.48 9.67 10.73
C ILE A 145 12.70 10.22 9.97
N PRO A 146 12.60 10.75 8.72
CA PRO A 146 13.78 11.22 8.00
C PRO A 146 14.58 12.32 8.72
N GLY A 147 13.88 13.25 9.38
CA GLY A 147 14.53 14.32 10.14
C GLY A 147 15.22 13.80 11.39
N VAL A 148 14.56 12.91 12.13
CA VAL A 148 15.13 12.28 13.33
C VAL A 148 16.29 11.35 12.97
N LEU A 149 16.20 10.64 11.85
CA LEU A 149 17.26 9.76 11.34
C LEU A 149 18.53 10.54 10.99
N LEU A 150 18.39 11.75 10.41
CA LEU A 150 19.54 12.63 10.18
C LEU A 150 20.20 13.06 11.50
N ILE A 151 19.41 13.48 12.49
CA ILE A 151 19.93 13.93 13.79
C ILE A 151 20.60 12.78 14.56
N VAL A 152 19.94 11.63 14.67
CA VAL A 152 20.48 10.46 15.38
C VAL A 152 21.67 9.86 14.61
N GLY A 153 21.65 9.93 13.27
CA GLY A 153 22.74 9.49 12.41
C GLY A 153 24.02 10.30 12.58
N THR A 154 23.92 11.63 12.57
CA THR A 154 25.08 12.48 12.83
C THR A 154 25.58 12.30 14.25
N MET A 155 24.70 12.26 15.25
CA MET A 155 25.06 11.98 16.64
C MET A 155 25.83 10.66 16.76
N PHE A 156 25.30 9.56 16.22
CA PHE A 156 25.98 8.26 16.20
C PHE A 156 27.37 8.35 15.56
N THR A 157 27.47 9.02 14.42
CA THR A 157 28.73 9.09 13.64
C THR A 157 29.81 9.82 14.43
N PHE A 158 29.49 10.97 15.03
CA PHE A 158 30.44 11.72 15.86
C PHE A 158 30.80 10.95 17.13
N THR A 159 29.80 10.37 17.80
CA THR A 159 30.01 9.61 19.02
C THR A 159 30.88 8.37 18.79
N ALA A 160 30.65 7.63 17.71
CA ALA A 160 31.50 6.51 17.31
C ALA A 160 32.92 6.99 16.95
N GLY A 161 33.04 8.12 16.24
CA GLY A 161 34.34 8.73 15.92
C GLY A 161 35.14 9.11 17.17
N PHE A 162 34.51 9.72 18.18
CA PHE A 162 35.15 10.02 19.45
C PHE A 162 35.54 8.77 20.22
N ALA A 163 34.68 7.74 20.25
CA ALA A 163 35.01 6.47 20.89
C ALA A 163 36.23 5.78 20.23
N VAL A 164 36.32 5.81 18.90
CA VAL A 164 37.48 5.28 18.16
C VAL A 164 38.73 6.12 18.44
N ARG A 165 38.62 7.46 18.44
CA ARG A 165 39.73 8.37 18.78
C ARG A 165 40.28 8.07 20.17
N ASP A 166 39.42 7.98 21.17
CA ASP A 166 39.84 7.79 22.57
C ASP A 166 40.48 6.41 22.76
N TRP A 167 39.98 5.40 22.05
CA TRP A 167 40.60 4.07 22.01
C TRP A 167 41.98 4.09 21.37
N VAL A 168 42.16 4.75 20.21
CA VAL A 168 43.45 4.85 19.51
C VAL A 168 44.48 5.62 20.34
N LEU A 169 44.05 6.72 20.96
CA LEU A 169 44.95 7.58 21.74
C LEU A 169 45.15 7.10 23.18
N SER A 170 44.41 6.06 23.61
CA SER A 170 44.41 5.56 25.00
C SER A 170 44.11 6.67 26.04
N ILE A 171 43.25 7.63 25.68
CA ILE A 171 42.92 8.80 26.52
C ILE A 171 41.74 8.52 27.46
N GLY A 172 40.94 7.49 27.19
CA GLY A 172 39.76 7.17 27.99
C GLY A 172 39.34 5.70 27.92
N GLU A 173 38.42 5.31 28.79
CA GLU A 173 37.80 4.00 28.75
C GLU A 173 36.70 3.94 27.67
N PHE A 174 36.68 2.86 26.90
CA PHE A 174 35.62 2.61 25.94
C PHE A 174 34.33 2.26 26.68
N VAL A 175 33.32 3.14 26.60
CA VAL A 175 32.00 2.90 27.19
C VAL A 175 31.04 2.39 26.10
N PRO A 176 30.68 1.09 26.10
CA PRO A 176 29.90 0.48 25.01
C PRO A 176 28.53 1.12 24.79
N SER A 177 27.86 1.53 25.88
CA SER A 177 26.50 2.10 25.81
C SER A 177 26.42 3.37 24.97
N ILE A 178 27.51 4.16 24.94
CA ILE A 178 27.61 5.40 24.17
C ILE A 178 27.55 5.15 22.65
N VAL A 179 28.00 3.98 22.19
CA VAL A 179 28.03 3.63 20.75
C VAL A 179 26.85 2.72 20.37
N PHE A 180 26.56 1.70 21.17
CA PHE A 180 25.57 0.68 20.81
C PHE A 180 24.13 1.18 20.90
N ILE A 181 23.78 2.00 21.90
CA ILE A 181 22.41 2.54 22.04
C ILE A 181 22.01 3.36 20.80
N PRO A 182 22.80 4.37 20.36
CA PRO A 182 22.48 5.10 19.13
C PRO A 182 22.53 4.24 17.87
N LEU A 183 23.43 3.24 17.79
CA LEU A 183 23.47 2.30 16.66
C LEU A 183 22.15 1.52 16.52
N PHE A 184 21.68 0.87 17.59
CA PHE A 184 20.42 0.11 17.55
C PHE A 184 19.21 1.01 17.29
N THR A 185 19.24 2.23 17.81
CA THR A 185 18.21 3.25 17.52
C THR A 185 18.18 3.60 16.03
N LEU A 186 19.35 3.79 15.42
CA LEU A 186 19.49 4.09 14.01
C LEU A 186 18.98 2.93 13.14
N LEU A 187 19.33 1.69 13.49
CA LEU A 187 18.82 0.49 12.80
C LEU A 187 17.29 0.40 12.90
N GLY A 188 16.71 0.68 14.06
CA GLY A 188 15.26 0.75 14.25
C GLY A 188 14.59 1.84 13.40
N LEU A 189 15.20 3.03 13.33
CA LEU A 189 14.73 4.14 12.48
C LEU A 189 14.82 3.80 10.98
N VAL A 190 15.92 3.22 10.53
CA VAL A 190 16.08 2.78 9.13
C VAL A 190 15.05 1.70 8.79
N TRP A 191 14.89 0.70 9.66
CA TRP A 191 13.91 -0.36 9.47
C TRP A 191 12.49 0.19 9.36
N THR A 192 12.10 1.08 10.28
CA THR A 192 10.77 1.71 10.26
C THR A 192 10.57 2.61 9.04
N TRP A 193 11.59 3.35 8.63
CA TRP A 193 11.56 4.17 7.42
C TRP A 193 11.38 3.34 6.14
N VAL A 194 12.15 2.25 6.00
CA VAL A 194 12.04 1.33 4.86
C VAL A 194 10.67 0.65 4.84
N ALA A 195 10.15 0.24 6.01
CA ALA A 195 8.82 -0.36 6.12
C ALA A 195 7.69 0.61 5.74
N ASP A 196 7.86 1.90 6.01
CA ASP A 196 6.87 2.94 5.68
C ASP A 196 6.92 3.36 4.20
N ARG A 197 8.13 3.63 3.66
CA ARG A 197 8.33 4.16 2.30
C ARG A 197 8.69 3.15 1.21
N GLY A 198 9.05 1.92 1.54
CA GLY A 198 9.57 0.93 0.58
C GLY A 198 8.63 0.60 -0.58
N ILE A 199 7.31 0.77 -0.41
CA ILE A 199 6.32 0.53 -1.46
C ILE A 199 6.18 1.73 -2.40
N GLU A 200 6.30 2.97 -1.91
CA GLU A 200 6.27 4.16 -2.78
C GLU A 200 7.44 4.15 -3.76
N ILE A 201 8.62 3.74 -3.28
CA ILE A 201 9.82 3.58 -4.11
C ILE A 201 9.58 2.48 -5.14
N ARG A 202 9.11 1.29 -4.73
CA ARG A 202 8.81 0.20 -5.69
C ARG A 202 7.73 0.57 -6.71
N ARG A 203 6.70 1.30 -6.29
CA ARG A 203 5.63 1.79 -7.18
C ARG A 203 6.18 2.83 -8.16
N ALA A 204 7.01 3.77 -7.70
CA ALA A 204 7.68 4.73 -8.57
C ALA A 204 8.60 4.03 -9.58
N TRP A 205 9.36 3.03 -9.15
CA TRP A 205 10.16 2.19 -10.05
C TRP A 205 9.29 1.47 -11.08
N HIS A 206 8.20 0.81 -10.68
CA HIS A 206 7.27 0.17 -11.63
C HIS A 206 6.61 1.15 -12.61
N LEU A 207 6.36 2.40 -12.20
CA LEU A 207 5.83 3.45 -13.07
C LEU A 207 6.88 3.97 -14.07
N LEU A 208 8.17 3.95 -13.70
CA LEU A 208 9.28 4.31 -14.57
C LEU A 208 9.65 3.16 -15.54
N ASP A 209 9.45 1.91 -15.10
CA ASP A 209 9.70 0.69 -15.88
C ASP A 209 8.53 0.33 -16.81
N ALA A 210 7.36 0.97 -16.62
CA ALA A 210 6.26 0.92 -17.57
C ALA A 210 6.64 1.71 -18.83
N ASN A 211 7.36 1.04 -19.73
CA ASN A 211 7.74 1.53 -21.04
C ASN A 211 6.47 1.91 -21.84
N PRO A 212 6.20 3.19 -22.12
CA PRO A 212 5.13 3.58 -23.02
C PRO A 212 5.66 3.44 -24.46
N SER A 213 5.44 2.28 -25.08
CA SER A 213 5.56 2.10 -26.53
C SER A 213 4.21 2.30 -27.19
#